data_AF-A0A356QQM0-F1
#
_entry.id   AF-A0A356QQM0-F1
#
_cell.length_a   1.000
_cell.length_b   1.000
_cell.length_c   1.000
_cell.angle_alpha   90.00
_cell.angle_beta   90.00
_cell.angle_gamma   90.00
#
_symmetry.space_group_name_H-M   'P 1'
#
loop_
_entity.id
_entity.type
_entity.pdbx_description
1 polymer ?
#
loop_
_entity_poly.entity_id
_entity_poly.type
_entity_poly.pdbx_seq_one_letter_code
_entity_poly.pdbx_strand_id
1 'polypeptide(L)' 'KNIVTIEDPIEYRLDNISQTAVNVAAELTFANILRSTLRQDPD' A
#
# COMPACT_ATOMS: atom_id res chain seq x y z
N LYS A 1 9.18 4.55 -12.43
CA LYS A 1 9.29 3.69 -11.24
C LYS A 1 8.23 4.13 -10.23
N ASN A 2 7.04 3.57 -10.37
CA ASN A 2 5.92 3.71 -9.46
C ASN A 2 6.05 2.70 -8.31
N ILE A 3 6.74 3.10 -7.23
CA ILE A 3 6.98 2.22 -6.08
C ILE A 3 5.84 2.40 -5.08
N VAL A 4 5.21 1.28 -4.71
CA VAL A 4 4.13 1.22 -3.73
C VAL A 4 4.47 0.23 -2.62
N THR A 5 4.24 0.61 -1.36
CA THR A 5 4.36 -0.29 -0.20
C THR A 5 3.01 -0.46 0.49
N ILE A 6 2.82 -1.62 1.11
CA ILE A 6 1.66 -1.97 1.92
C ILE A 6 2.21 -2.44 3.25
N GLU A 7 1.89 -1.73 4.33
CA GLU A 7 2.55 -1.87 5.64
C GLU A 7 1.52 -1.92 6.79
N ASP A 8 1.91 -2.44 7.95
CA ASP A 8 1.05 -2.53 9.14
C ASP A 8 1.89 -2.44 10.44
N PRO A 9 2.12 -1.24 11.00
CA PRO A 9 1.81 0.09 10.47
C PRO A 9 2.91 0.61 9.51
N ILE A 10 2.78 1.87 9.07
CA ILE A 10 3.86 2.59 8.36
C ILE A 10 4.81 3.18 9.39
N GLU A 11 6.10 2.84 9.29
CA GLU A 11 7.04 3.16 10.37
C GLU A 11 7.53 4.61 10.28
N TYR A 12 7.70 5.09 9.05
CA TYR A 12 7.99 6.47 8.71
C TYR A 12 7.65 6.71 7.24
N ARG A 13 7.46 7.99 6.89
CA ARG A 13 7.12 8.38 5.52
C ARG A 13 8.37 8.57 4.67
N LEU A 14 8.40 7.89 3.54
CA LEU A 14 9.38 8.03 2.49
C LEU A 14 8.86 8.98 1.41
N ASP A 15 9.66 9.96 1.05
CA ASP A 15 9.32 10.87 -0.04
C ASP A 15 9.30 10.13 -1.38
N ASN A 16 8.31 10.45 -2.21
CA ASN A 16 8.13 9.90 -3.55
C ASN A 16 7.80 8.39 -3.62
N ILE A 17 7.40 7.78 -2.50
CA ILE A 17 6.87 6.40 -2.46
C ILE A 17 5.42 6.43 -1.97
N SER A 18 4.55 5.69 -2.64
CA SER A 18 3.16 5.54 -2.19
C SER A 18 3.08 4.47 -1.10
N GLN A 19 2.84 4.86 0.15
CA GLN A 19 2.75 3.92 1.28
C GLN A 19 1.31 3.83 1.77
N THR A 20 0.76 2.61 1.79
CA THR A 20 -0.60 2.34 2.28
C THR A 20 -0.56 1.48 3.54
N ALA A 21 -1.21 1.95 4.61
CA ALA A 21 -1.35 1.18 5.83
C ALA A 21 -2.53 0.19 5.72
N VAL A 22 -2.38 -0.99 6.30
CA VAL A 22 -3.50 -1.93 6.50
C VAL A 22 -4.52 -1.30 7.44
N ASN A 23 -5.81 -1.43 7.08
CA ASN A 23 -6.91 -0.99 7.94
C ASN A 23 -8.06 -2.00 7.84
N VAL A 24 -8.09 -2.93 8.80
CA VAL A 24 -9.11 -3.98 8.85
C VAL A 24 -10.52 -3.42 9.07
N ALA A 25 -10.66 -2.33 9.84
CA ALA A 25 -11.97 -1.70 10.10
C ALA A 25 -12.57 -1.07 8.83
N ALA A 26 -11.73 -0.67 7.88
CA ALA A 26 -12.13 -0.17 6.56
C ALA A 26 -12.07 -1.25 5.46
N GLU A 27 -11.94 -2.53 5.82
CA GLU A 27 -11.78 -3.68 4.91
C GLU A 27 -10.54 -3.61 3.97
N LEU A 28 -9.59 -2.72 4.30
CA LEU A 28 -8.30 -2.58 3.63
C LEU A 28 -7.31 -3.59 4.19
N THR A 29 -7.55 -4.87 3.90
CA THR A 29 -6.60 -5.95 4.22
C THR A 29 -5.41 -5.94 3.27
N PHE A 30 -4.29 -6.52 3.70
CA PHE A 30 -3.09 -6.65 2.85
C PHE A 30 -3.41 -7.25 1.47
N ALA A 31 -4.21 -8.32 1.44
CA ALA A 31 -4.60 -8.98 0.19
C ALA A 31 -5.47 -8.08 -0.71
N ASN A 32 -6.40 -7.31 -0.13
CA ASN A 32 -7.26 -6.39 -0.89
C ASN A 32 -6.45 -5.24 -1.47
N ILE A 33 -5.57 -4.64 -0.67
CA ILE A 33 -4.70 -3.55 -1.11
C ILE A 33 -3.75 -4.06 -2.21
N LEU A 34 -3.06 -5.19 -2.00
CA LEU A 34 -2.14 -5.75 -2.99
C LEU A 34 -2.82 -6.04 -4.32
N ARG A 35 -4.00 -6.65 -4.29
CA ARG A 35 -4.80 -6.93 -5.49
C ARG A 35 -5.17 -5.63 -6.22
N SER A 36 -5.45 -4.55 -5.49
CA SER A 36 -5.75 -3.25 -6.08
C SER A 36 -4.53 -2.58 -6.67
N THR A 37 -3.42 -2.56 -5.92
CA THR A 37 -2.14 -1.96 -6.32
C THR A 37 -1.61 -2.57 -7.63
N LEU A 38 -1.66 -3.90 -7.77
CA LEU A 38 -1.19 -4.58 -9.00
C LEU A 38 -1.98 -4.20 -10.27
N ARG A 39 -3.18 -3.61 -10.14
CA ARG A 39 -3.95 -3.11 -11.28
C ARG A 39 -3.63 -1.66 -11.65
N GLN A 40 -2.85 -0.96 -10.83
CA GLN A 40 -2.49 0.44 -11.04
C GLN A 40 -1.16 0.64 -11.78
N ASP A 41 -0.62 -0.41 -12.39
CA ASP A 41 0.69 -0.38 -13.08
C ASP A 41 1.85 0.09 -12.18
N PRO A 42 2.12 -0.62 -11.05
CA PRO A 42 3.30 -0.37 -10.25
C PRO A 42 4.57 -0.89 -10.96
N ASP A 43 5.71 -0.20 -10.77
CA ASP A 43 7.03 -0.60 -11.29
C ASP A 43 7.90 -1.26 -10.21
#